data_AF-A0A7X9ZCU7-F1
#
_entry.id   AF-A0A7X9ZCU7-F1
#
_cell.length_a   1.000
_cell.length_b   1.000
_cell.length_c   1.000
_cell.angle_alpha   90.00
_cell.angle_beta   90.00
_cell.angle_gamma   90.00
#
_symmetry.space_group_name_H-M   'P 1'
#
loop_
_entity.id
_entity.type
_entity.pdbx_description
1 polymer ?
#
loop_
_entity_poly.entity_id
_entity_poly.type
_entity_poly.pdbx_seq_one_letter_code
_entity_poly.pdbx_strand_id
1 'polypeptide(L)' 'MSNHLTETEQLLINAQEIAARRFTSPSERAVMDIFDELRAERDRATWATDGREAATVH' A
#
# COMPACT_ATOMS: atom_id res chain seq x y z
N MET A 1 -24.15 -3.09 -7.75
CA MET A 1 -22.74 -3.23 -8.14
C MET A 1 -21.91 -2.75 -6.97
N SER A 2 -21.22 -3.65 -6.27
CA SER A 2 -20.41 -3.28 -5.11
C SER A 2 -19.23 -2.44 -5.59
N ASN A 3 -19.28 -1.13 -5.32
CA ASN A 3 -18.29 -0.14 -5.74
C ASN A 3 -17.03 -0.21 -4.86
N HIS A 4 -16.57 -1.44 -4.55
CA HIS A 4 -15.49 -1.67 -3.61
C HIS A 4 -14.17 -1.48 -4.34
N LEU A 5 -13.51 -0.37 -4.04
CA LEU A 5 -12.18 -0.07 -4.59
C LEU A 5 -11.24 -1.23 -4.26
N THR A 6 -10.51 -1.74 -5.25
CA THR A 6 -9.55 -2.80 -4.99
C THR A 6 -8.47 -2.29 -4.05
N GLU A 7 -7.88 -3.21 -3.30
CA GLU A 7 -6.77 -2.93 -2.40
C GLU A 7 -5.59 -2.22 -3.09
N THR A 8 -5.31 -2.58 -4.35
CA THR A 8 -4.30 -1.92 -5.18
C THR A 8 -4.65 -0.47 -5.47
N GLU A 9 -5.91 -0.18 -5.80
CA GLU A 9 -6.37 1.18 -6.04
C GLU A 9 -6.32 2.02 -4.75
N GLN A 10 -6.62 1.43 -3.59
CA GLN A 10 -6.51 2.13 -2.30
C GLN A 10 -5.06 2.52 -2.00
N LEU A 11 -4.11 1.63 -2.26
CA LEU A 11 -2.68 1.95 -2.14
C LEU A 11 -2.26 3.08 -3.09
N LEU A 12 -2.77 3.08 -4.32
CA LEU A 12 -2.43 4.10 -5.31
C LEU A 12 -2.98 5.48 -4.95
N ILE A 13 -4.18 5.55 -4.38
CA ILE A 13 -4.73 6.81 -3.86
C ILE A 13 -3.85 7.33 -2.72
N ASN A 14 -3.46 6.45 -1.79
CA ASN A 14 -2.63 6.82 -0.65
C ASN A 14 -1.25 7.34 -1.11
N ALA A 15 -0.63 6.67 -2.10
CA ALA A 15 0.62 7.13 -2.70
C ALA A 15 0.51 8.52 -3.33
N GLN A 16 -0.59 8.80 -4.04
CA GLN A 16 -0.84 10.11 -4.63
C GLN A 16 -1.02 11.20 -3.57
N GLU A 17 -1.75 10.92 -2.48
CA GLU A 17 -1.90 11.86 -1.38
C GLU A 17 -0.56 12.18 -0.70
N ILE A 18 0.27 11.16 -0.46
CA ILE A 18 1.62 11.34 0.13
C ILE A 18 2.47 12.18 -0.81
N ALA A 19 2.47 11.88 -2.12
CA ALA A 19 3.22 12.62 -3.11
C ALA A 19 2.78 14.09 -3.19
N ALA A 20 1.47 14.35 -3.18
CA ALA A 20 0.91 15.71 -3.20
C ALA A 20 1.26 16.53 -1.95
N ARG A 21 1.39 15.88 -0.79
CA ARG A 21 1.83 16.54 0.46
C ARG A 21 3.33 16.82 0.48
N ARG A 22 4.13 15.97 -0.17
CA ARG A 22 5.60 16.04 -0.12
C ARG A 22 6.20 16.87 -1.25
N PHE A 23 5.53 16.94 -2.40
CA PHE A 23 6.01 17.62 -3.60
C PHE A 23 4.98 18.62 -4.11
N THR A 24 5.41 19.85 -4.42
CA THR A 24 4.55 20.88 -5.03
C THR A 24 4.08 20.49 -6.43
N SER A 25 4.87 19.68 -7.15
CA SER A 25 4.48 19.08 -8.43
C SER A 25 4.96 17.62 -8.44
N PRO A 26 4.15 16.68 -7.91
CA PRO A 26 4.55 15.27 -7.88
C PRO A 26 4.60 14.75 -9.32
N SER A 27 5.76 14.25 -9.72
CA SER A 27 5.90 13.52 -10.97
C SER A 27 5.31 12.11 -10.82
N GLU A 28 4.81 11.54 -11.92
CA GLU A 28 4.29 10.17 -11.93
C GLU A 28 5.30 9.18 -11.33
N ARG A 29 6.58 9.34 -11.65
CA ARG A 29 7.66 8.50 -11.09
C ARG A 29 7.76 8.57 -9.57
N ALA A 30 7.53 9.73 -8.95
CA ALA A 30 7.56 9.88 -7.50
C ALA A 30 6.35 9.19 -6.84
N VAL A 31 5.18 9.26 -7.49
CA VAL A 31 3.98 8.55 -7.03
C VAL A 31 4.21 7.04 -7.12
N MET A 32 4.78 6.55 -8.23
CA MET A 32 5.06 5.13 -8.43
C MET A 32 6.11 4.59 -7.45
N ASP A 33 7.13 5.38 -7.14
CA ASP A 33 8.15 5.02 -6.14
C ASP A 33 7.54 4.84 -4.73
N ILE A 34 6.67 5.78 -4.32
CA ILE A 34 5.92 5.68 -3.06
C ILE A 34 4.96 4.50 -3.08
N PHE A 35 4.30 4.26 -4.22
CA PHE A 35 3.36 3.15 -4.38
C PHE A 35 4.06 1.78 -4.26
N ASP A 36 5.22 1.61 -4.90
CA ASP A 36 6.01 0.37 -4.80
C ASP A 36 6.50 0.14 -3.35
N GLU A 37 6.90 1.20 -2.64
CA GLU A 37 7.25 1.10 -1.21
C GLU A 37 6.06 0.64 -0.36
N LEU A 38 4.88 1.26 -0.54
CA LEU A 38 3.66 0.88 0.18
C LEU A 38 3.24 -0.56 -0.14
N ARG A 39 3.41 -0.99 -1.39
CA ARG A 39 3.13 -2.37 -1.81
C ARG A 39 4.11 -3.35 -1.17
N ALA A 40 5.41 -3.03 -1.14
CA ALA A 40 6.43 -3.87 -0.53
C ALA A 40 6.30 -3.96 0.99
N GLU A 41 5.91 -2.88 1.66
CA GLU A 41 5.57 -2.90 3.09
C GLU A 41 4.35 -3.78 3.35
N ARG A 42 3.32 -3.67 2.51
CA ARG A 42 2.13 -4.50 2.66
C ARG A 42 2.39 -5.97 2.36
N ASP A 43 3.18 -6.29 1.34
CA ASP A 43 3.58 -7.66 1.07
C ASP A 43 4.32 -8.24 2.29
N ARG A 44 5.29 -7.51 2.86
CA ARG A 44 5.94 -7.91 4.11
C ARG A 44 4.96 -8.09 5.28
N ALA A 45 3.98 -7.20 5.44
CA ALA A 45 2.98 -7.29 6.48
C ALA A 45 1.99 -8.48 6.27
N THR A 46 1.64 -8.79 5.03
CA THR A 46 0.82 -9.97 4.68
C THR A 46 1.55 -11.25 5.06
N TRP A 47 2.84 -11.37 4.74
CA TRP A 47 3.65 -12.52 5.14
C TRP A 47 3.83 -12.60 6.67
N ALA A 48 3.96 -11.46 7.36
CA ALA A 48 4.06 -11.43 8.82
C ALA A 48 2.73 -11.78 9.53
N THR A 49 1.59 -11.53 8.87
CA THR A 49 0.26 -11.85 9.40
C THR A 49 -0.07 -13.33 9.20
N ASP A 50 0.30 -13.91 8.06
CA ASP A 50 0.18 -15.36 7.79
C ASP A 50 0.99 -16.21 8.80
N GLY A 51 2.19 -15.74 9.19
CA GLY A 51 3.01 -16.39 10.23
C GLY A 51 2.47 -16.27 11.66
N ARG A 52 1.53 -15.35 11.95
CA ARG A 52 0.90 -15.23 13.28
C ARG A 52 -0.32 -16.13 13.44
N GLU A 53 -1.04 -16.44 12.37
CA GLU A 53 -2.19 -17.38 12.46
C GLU A 53 -1.73 -18.82 12.71
N ALA A 54 -0.48 -19.16 12.35
CA ALA A 54 0.13 -20.46 12.69
C ALA A 54 0.65 -20.55 14.15
N ALA A 55 0.68 -19.44 14.90
CA ALA A 55 1.27 -19.38 16.25
C ALA A 55 0.22 -19.27 17.39
N THR A 56 -1.06 -19.49 17.10
CA THR A 56 -2.11 -19.70 18.13
C THR A 56 -2.58 -21.15 18.14
N VAL A 57 -1.68 -22.06 18.51
CA VAL A 57 -2.05 -23.34 19.12
C VAL A 57 -1.44 -23.38 20.51
N HIS A 58 -2.26 -23.10 21.52
CA HIS A 58 -2.04 -23.59 22.88
C HIS A 58 -3.39 -23.98 23.48
#